data_AF-A0A955MZR3-F1
#
_entry.id   AF-A0A955MZR3-F1
#
_cell.length_a   1.000
_cell.length_b   1.000
_cell.length_c   1.000
_cell.angle_alpha   90.00
_cell.angle_beta   90.00
_cell.angle_gamma   90.00
#
_symmetry.space_group_name_H-M   'P 1'
#
loop_
_entity.id
_entity.type
_entity.pdbx_description
1 polymer ?
#
loop_
_entity_poly.entity_id
_entity_poly.type
_entity_poly.pdbx_seq_one_letter_code
_entity_poly.pdbx_strand_id
1 'polypeptide(L)'
;MSKRHRPIRVITLLALCFHVNPAISGGAQFQPGVDFFPTPDGLQLPNPFFSFASEPIEGGFFGPGSDPFEGAFETVSGIPIQVSPELGPTFPTFDSILVRPNPLDIPGAGEVSEVPIQLVALSLQSPVPISVTYNGGQNPENWAVRVVLSEVNPSIGRIRLSGGGFLQGAVIEPVVLPRVLFARQSDNETKVLDFGTAGRDPIALPPICGSWNSFN
;
A
#
# COMPACT_ATOMS: atom_id res chain seq x y z
N MET A 1 -42.14 24.37 -18.41
CA MET A 1 -41.25 24.65 -17.26
C MET A 1 -41.68 23.80 -16.08
N SER A 2 -40.90 22.79 -15.68
CA SER A 2 -40.74 22.38 -14.28
C SER A 2 -39.63 21.34 -14.21
N LYS A 3 -38.67 21.57 -13.31
CA LYS A 3 -37.37 20.90 -13.19
C LYS A 3 -37.56 19.44 -12.73
N ARG A 4 -37.06 18.47 -13.50
CA ARG A 4 -36.87 17.10 -13.02
C ARG A 4 -35.54 17.04 -12.25
N HIS A 5 -35.62 17.00 -10.92
CA HIS A 5 -34.51 16.56 -10.07
C HIS A 5 -34.29 15.06 -10.28
N ARG A 6 -33.05 14.67 -10.59
CA ARG A 6 -32.60 13.27 -10.52
C ARG A 6 -32.12 13.00 -9.09
N PRO A 7 -32.56 11.94 -8.41
CA PRO A 7 -31.97 11.57 -7.13
C PRO A 7 -30.57 10.99 -7.37
N ILE A 8 -29.62 11.48 -6.57
CA ILE A 8 -28.28 10.93 -6.38
C ILE A 8 -28.45 9.51 -5.82
N ARG A 9 -27.95 8.51 -6.55
CA ARG A 9 -27.83 7.14 -6.03
C ARG A 9 -26.55 7.05 -5.22
N VAL A 10 -26.67 7.17 -3.90
CA VAL A 10 -25.64 6.70 -2.97
C VAL A 10 -25.66 5.17 -3.05
N ILE A 11 -24.61 4.58 -3.60
CA ILE A 11 -24.41 3.13 -3.58
C ILE A 11 -23.74 2.82 -2.24
N THR A 12 -24.57 2.44 -1.25
CA THR A 12 -24.09 1.82 -0.02
C THR A 12 -23.70 0.38 -0.34
N LEU A 13 -22.41 0.06 -0.21
CA LEU A 13 -21.91 -1.31 -0.35
C LEU A 13 -22.39 -2.10 0.88
N LEU A 14 -23.23 -3.11 0.64
CA LEU A 14 -23.85 -3.95 1.65
C LEU A 14 -22.84 -5.03 2.11
N ALA A 15 -22.29 -4.91 3.33
CA ALA A 15 -21.57 -5.99 3.97
C ALA A 15 -22.58 -7.02 4.50
N LEU A 16 -22.54 -8.25 3.99
CA LEU A 16 -23.43 -9.32 4.43
C LEU A 16 -22.87 -9.98 5.71
N CYS A 17 -23.39 -9.62 6.89
CA CYS A 17 -23.05 -10.26 8.17
C CYS A 17 -24.15 -11.24 8.59
N PHE A 18 -23.83 -12.53 8.63
CA PHE A 18 -24.67 -13.53 9.30
C PHE A 18 -24.49 -13.43 10.82
N HIS A 19 -25.61 -13.51 11.56
CA HIS A 19 -25.65 -13.56 13.03
C HIS A 19 -25.69 -14.99 13.54
N VAL A 20 -24.73 -15.38 14.39
CA VAL A 20 -24.96 -16.18 15.62
C VAL A 20 -23.76 -16.04 16.57
N ASN A 21 -24.05 -15.86 17.86
CA ASN A 21 -23.13 -15.73 19.01
C ASN A 21 -22.84 -17.13 19.63
N PRO A 22 -21.67 -17.37 20.28
CA PRO A 22 -21.39 -16.79 21.59
C PRO A 22 -19.97 -16.26 21.80
N ALA A 23 -19.82 -15.45 22.85
CA ALA A 23 -18.56 -14.89 23.32
C ALA A 23 -17.49 -15.98 23.55
N ILE A 24 -16.35 -15.85 22.89
CA ILE A 24 -15.13 -16.58 23.24
C ILE A 24 -14.44 -15.78 24.34
N SER A 25 -14.51 -16.27 25.59
CA SER A 25 -13.70 -15.71 26.68
C SER A 25 -12.35 -16.43 26.73
N GLY A 26 -11.26 -15.67 26.54
CA GLY A 26 -9.92 -15.98 27.06
C GLY A 26 -9.07 -16.98 26.27
N GLY A 27 -7.99 -16.48 25.66
CA GLY A 27 -6.77 -17.26 25.37
C GLY A 27 -6.45 -17.55 23.90
N ALA A 28 -7.29 -17.18 22.94
CA ALA A 28 -6.96 -17.33 21.53
C ALA A 28 -6.04 -16.18 21.07
N GLN A 29 -4.89 -16.55 20.48
CA GLN A 29 -3.88 -15.62 19.97
C GLN A 29 -3.53 -16.00 18.52
N PHE A 30 -3.32 -15.00 17.68
CA PHE A 30 -2.59 -15.19 16.42
C PHE A 30 -1.10 -15.18 16.74
N GLN A 31 -0.41 -16.30 16.52
CA GLN A 31 1.03 -16.39 16.76
C GLN A 31 1.82 -15.47 15.82
N PRO A 32 3.05 -15.07 16.17
CA PRO A 32 3.97 -14.39 15.25
C PRO A 32 4.01 -15.10 13.91
N GLY A 33 4.15 -14.35 12.82
CA GLY A 33 4.07 -14.95 11.50
C GLY A 33 4.42 -14.01 10.36
N VAL A 34 4.43 -14.59 9.16
CA VAL A 34 4.60 -13.89 7.90
C VAL A 34 3.25 -13.89 7.19
N ASP A 35 2.81 -12.71 6.79
CA ASP A 35 1.52 -12.46 6.18
C ASP A 35 1.73 -11.93 4.74
N PHE A 36 1.08 -12.54 3.76
CA PHE A 36 1.24 -12.24 2.34
C PHE A 36 0.01 -11.53 1.79
N PHE A 37 0.20 -10.42 1.08
CA PHE A 37 -0.91 -9.61 0.57
C PHE A 37 -0.77 -9.38 -0.94
N PRO A 38 -1.83 -9.69 -1.72
CA PRO A 38 -2.00 -9.13 -3.05
C PRO A 38 -2.63 -7.73 -2.95
N THR A 39 -2.18 -6.83 -3.80
CA THR A 39 -2.87 -5.62 -4.20
C THR A 39 -3.91 -6.03 -5.25
N PRO A 40 -5.22 -5.90 -4.97
CA PRO A 40 -6.24 -6.28 -5.95
C PRO A 40 -6.06 -5.50 -7.26
N ASP A 41 -6.12 -6.21 -8.39
CA ASP A 41 -6.11 -5.57 -9.71
C ASP A 41 -7.26 -4.56 -9.82
N GLY A 42 -6.94 -3.32 -10.21
CA GLY A 42 -7.92 -2.26 -10.36
C GLY A 42 -8.45 -1.68 -9.04
N LEU A 43 -7.74 -1.86 -7.92
CA LEU A 43 -8.03 -1.13 -6.67
C LEU A 43 -7.90 0.38 -6.93
N GLN A 44 -9.04 1.03 -7.17
CA GLN A 44 -9.15 2.48 -7.22
C GLN A 44 -9.10 3.00 -5.79
N LEU A 45 -7.92 3.38 -5.32
CA LEU A 45 -7.80 4.12 -4.08
C LEU A 45 -8.41 5.53 -4.29
N PRO A 46 -9.17 6.06 -3.32
CA PRO A 46 -9.94 7.29 -3.53
C PRO A 46 -9.14 8.59 -3.66
N ASN A 47 -7.82 8.55 -3.78
CA ASN A 47 -6.90 9.70 -3.88
C ASN A 47 -5.59 9.23 -4.51
N PRO A 48 -4.71 10.11 -5.04
CA PRO A 48 -3.45 9.65 -5.58
C PRO A 48 -2.70 8.81 -4.54
N PHE A 49 -2.25 7.63 -4.95
CA PHE A 49 -1.47 6.74 -4.08
C PHE A 49 -0.27 7.48 -3.48
N PHE A 50 0.34 8.35 -4.28
CA PHE A 50 1.47 9.15 -3.88
C PHE A 50 1.47 10.52 -4.56
N SER A 51 1.72 11.59 -3.80
CA SER A 51 1.81 12.97 -4.31
C SER A 51 3.07 13.65 -3.81
N PHE A 52 3.71 14.41 -4.70
CA PHE A 52 4.88 15.25 -4.43
C PHE A 52 4.50 16.73 -4.27
N ALA A 53 3.21 17.07 -4.12
CA ALA A 53 2.77 18.46 -4.09
C ALA A 53 3.28 19.22 -2.84
N SER A 54 3.35 18.57 -1.69
CA SER A 54 3.86 19.17 -0.44
C SER A 54 5.38 19.10 -0.30
N GLU A 55 6.00 18.13 -0.98
CA GLU A 55 7.44 17.91 -0.96
C GLU A 55 7.92 17.53 -2.37
N PRO A 56 8.11 18.52 -3.25
CA PRO A 56 8.46 18.29 -4.64
C PRO A 56 9.74 17.47 -4.80
N ILE A 57 9.84 16.73 -5.90
CA ILE A 57 11.14 16.26 -6.37
C ILE A 57 11.86 17.47 -6.96
N GLU A 58 13.08 17.74 -6.49
CA GLU A 58 13.84 18.91 -6.89
C GLU A 58 14.14 18.94 -8.40
N GLY A 59 14.19 20.15 -8.95
CA GLY A 59 14.66 20.35 -10.32
C GLY A 59 16.09 19.82 -10.50
N GLY A 60 16.37 19.26 -11.67
CA GLY A 60 17.64 18.58 -11.95
C GLY A 60 17.68 17.09 -11.57
N PHE A 61 16.74 16.58 -10.76
CA PHE A 61 16.71 15.17 -10.35
C PHE A 61 16.61 14.21 -11.55
N PHE A 62 15.74 14.53 -12.51
CA PHE A 62 15.53 13.70 -13.70
C PHE A 62 16.60 13.93 -14.78
N GLY A 63 17.45 14.92 -14.59
CA GLY A 63 18.54 15.29 -15.48
C GLY A 63 18.70 16.81 -15.57
N PRO A 64 19.79 17.30 -16.19
CA PRO A 64 20.01 18.73 -16.37
C PRO A 64 18.80 19.43 -17.03
N GLY A 65 18.34 20.52 -16.41
CA GLY A 65 17.21 21.30 -16.90
C GLY A 65 15.83 20.71 -16.60
N SER A 66 15.72 19.58 -15.88
CA SER A 66 14.40 19.08 -15.46
C SER A 66 13.75 20.04 -14.47
N ASP A 67 12.47 20.30 -14.65
CA ASP A 67 11.69 21.11 -13.72
C ASP A 67 11.42 20.32 -12.42
N PRO A 68 11.15 20.99 -11.29
CA PRO A 68 10.64 20.31 -10.10
C PRO A 68 9.36 19.53 -10.41
N PHE A 69 9.24 18.31 -9.86
CA PHE A 69 8.05 17.49 -10.03
C PHE A 69 7.18 17.55 -8.77
N GLU A 70 6.03 18.18 -8.90
CA GLU A 70 5.01 18.34 -7.84
C GLU A 70 3.81 17.40 -8.04
N GLY A 71 3.88 16.56 -9.08
CA GLY A 71 2.79 15.71 -9.51
C GLY A 71 2.52 14.53 -8.57
N ALA A 72 1.67 13.63 -9.05
CA ALA A 72 1.28 12.43 -8.34
C ALA A 72 1.22 11.26 -9.32
N PHE A 73 1.29 10.04 -8.79
CA PHE A 73 0.84 8.86 -9.54
C PHE A 73 -0.41 8.31 -8.86
N GLU A 74 -1.50 8.31 -9.63
CA GLU A 74 -2.85 8.16 -9.09
C GLU A 74 -3.20 6.71 -8.74
N THR A 75 -2.59 5.76 -9.44
CA THR A 75 -2.84 4.33 -9.29
C THR A 75 -1.55 3.55 -9.27
N VAL A 76 -1.58 2.42 -8.58
CA VAL A 76 -0.53 1.42 -8.54
C VAL A 76 -1.16 0.04 -8.63
N SER A 77 -0.46 -0.87 -9.28
CA SER A 77 -0.78 -2.29 -9.36
C SER A 77 0.33 -3.07 -8.67
N GLY A 78 -0.06 -4.18 -8.05
CA GLY A 78 0.90 -5.16 -7.54
C GLY A 78 1.69 -5.80 -8.67
N ILE A 79 3.00 -5.91 -8.50
CA ILE A 79 3.82 -6.80 -9.30
C ILE A 79 4.15 -8.01 -8.42
N PRO A 80 3.79 -9.23 -8.85
CA PRO A 80 4.06 -10.43 -8.07
C PRO A 80 5.53 -10.55 -7.67
N ILE A 81 5.79 -10.60 -6.36
CA ILE A 81 7.10 -10.94 -5.81
C ILE A 81 7.34 -12.42 -6.09
N GLN A 82 8.41 -12.72 -6.82
CA GLN A 82 8.83 -14.10 -7.02
C GLN A 82 9.36 -14.64 -5.70
N VAL A 83 8.65 -15.58 -5.09
CA VAL A 83 9.20 -16.42 -4.02
C VAL A 83 9.79 -17.69 -4.60
N SER A 84 10.70 -18.29 -3.84
CA SER A 84 11.33 -19.56 -4.22
C SER A 84 10.27 -20.58 -4.68
N PRO A 85 10.50 -21.30 -5.79
CA PRO A 85 9.62 -22.37 -6.26
C PRO A 85 9.35 -23.46 -5.21
N GLU A 86 10.20 -23.55 -4.19
CA GLU A 86 10.08 -24.49 -3.07
C GLU A 86 8.82 -24.28 -2.22
N LEU A 87 8.21 -23.09 -2.26
CA LEU A 87 6.90 -22.85 -1.62
C LEU A 87 5.73 -23.44 -2.42
N GLY A 88 5.97 -23.92 -3.65
CA GLY A 88 5.00 -24.67 -4.44
C GLY A 88 4.10 -23.81 -5.35
N PRO A 89 3.51 -24.43 -6.39
CA PRO A 89 2.81 -23.74 -7.48
C PRO A 89 1.43 -23.17 -7.12
N THR A 90 0.97 -23.34 -5.87
CA THR A 90 -0.39 -22.99 -5.43
C THR A 90 -0.46 -21.65 -4.70
N PHE A 91 0.66 -20.93 -4.57
CA PHE A 91 0.65 -19.65 -3.87
C PHE A 91 -0.02 -18.57 -4.74
N PRO A 92 -1.01 -17.82 -4.20
CA PRO A 92 -1.54 -16.66 -4.91
C PRO A 92 -0.40 -15.67 -5.17
N THR A 93 -0.47 -14.93 -6.28
CA THR A 93 0.51 -13.86 -6.54
C THR A 93 0.35 -12.77 -5.49
N PHE A 94 1.40 -12.46 -4.74
CA PHE A 94 1.43 -11.37 -3.77
C PHE A 94 2.50 -10.35 -4.15
N ASP A 95 2.29 -9.10 -3.75
CA ASP A 95 3.19 -7.97 -4.01
C ASP A 95 3.66 -7.29 -2.73
N SER A 96 3.20 -7.79 -1.58
CA SER A 96 3.53 -7.26 -0.26
C SER A 96 3.70 -8.40 0.75
N ILE A 97 4.75 -8.32 1.57
CA ILE A 97 5.04 -9.29 2.64
C ILE A 97 5.20 -8.53 3.96
N LEU A 98 4.40 -8.92 4.94
CA LEU A 98 4.42 -8.38 6.30
C LEU A 98 4.93 -9.43 7.28
N VAL A 99 5.63 -8.98 8.32
CA VAL A 99 6.03 -9.79 9.48
C VAL A 99 5.36 -9.25 10.72
N ARG A 100 4.65 -10.11 11.44
CA ARG A 100 4.22 -9.89 12.82
C ARG A 100 5.21 -10.56 13.77
N PRO A 101 6.05 -9.79 14.48
CA PRO A 101 7.03 -10.36 15.40
C PRO A 101 6.39 -10.84 16.72
N ASN A 102 5.20 -10.34 17.06
CA ASN A 102 4.55 -10.61 18.35
C ASN A 102 3.20 -11.32 18.17
N PRO A 103 2.78 -12.14 19.14
CA PRO A 103 1.44 -12.68 19.17
C PRO A 103 0.40 -11.56 19.26
N LEU A 104 -0.72 -11.70 18.55
CA LEU A 104 -1.86 -10.78 18.61
C LEU A 104 -3.01 -11.46 19.35
N ASP A 105 -3.36 -10.94 20.53
CA ASP A 105 -4.50 -11.41 21.31
C ASP A 105 -5.82 -11.16 20.58
N ILE A 106 -6.74 -12.12 20.63
CA ILE A 106 -8.12 -11.89 20.21
C ILE A 106 -8.85 -11.18 21.36
N PRO A 107 -9.20 -9.89 21.20
CA PRO A 107 -9.79 -9.10 22.28
C PRO A 107 -11.24 -9.55 22.55
N GLY A 108 -11.65 -9.43 23.82
CA GLY A 108 -13.05 -9.58 24.22
C GLY A 108 -13.95 -8.52 23.61
N ALA A 109 -15.27 -8.69 23.72
CA ALA A 109 -16.23 -7.73 23.16
C ALA A 109 -16.00 -6.31 23.72
N GLY A 110 -15.85 -5.32 22.82
CA GLY A 110 -15.56 -3.94 23.21
C GLY A 110 -14.10 -3.65 23.55
N GLU A 111 -13.23 -4.66 23.52
CA GLU A 111 -11.78 -4.51 23.70
C GLU A 111 -11.05 -4.36 22.36
N VAL A 112 -9.80 -3.90 22.42
CA VAL A 112 -8.90 -3.71 21.28
C VAL A 112 -7.56 -4.34 21.60
N SER A 113 -6.99 -5.03 20.63
CA SER A 113 -5.64 -5.58 20.66
C SER A 113 -4.83 -5.00 19.50
N GLU A 114 -3.56 -4.65 19.74
CA GLU A 114 -2.68 -4.03 18.74
C GLU A 114 -1.26 -4.60 18.84
N VAL A 115 -0.66 -4.89 17.69
CA VAL A 115 0.76 -5.29 17.60
C VAL A 115 1.45 -4.54 16.45
N PRO A 116 2.75 -4.24 16.58
CA PRO A 116 3.52 -3.72 15.47
C PRO A 116 3.67 -4.77 14.36
N ILE A 117 3.81 -4.30 13.13
CA ILE A 117 4.20 -5.09 11.96
C ILE A 117 5.36 -4.46 11.24
N GLN A 118 6.10 -5.28 10.51
CA GLN A 118 7.12 -4.81 9.59
C GLN A 118 6.76 -5.22 8.16
N LEU A 119 6.75 -4.26 7.23
CA LEU A 119 6.72 -4.55 5.80
C LEU A 119 8.14 -4.87 5.36
N VAL A 120 8.34 -6.12 4.92
CA VAL A 120 9.65 -6.66 4.54
C VAL A 120 9.81 -6.83 3.03
N ALA A 121 8.71 -6.80 2.29
CA ALA A 121 8.75 -6.68 0.84
C ALA A 121 7.54 -5.89 0.33
N LEU A 122 7.77 -5.10 -0.72
CA LEU A 122 6.75 -4.34 -1.44
C LEU A 122 7.20 -4.23 -2.91
N SER A 123 6.29 -4.46 -3.83
CA SER A 123 6.55 -4.44 -5.27
C SER A 123 5.34 -3.88 -6.01
N LEU A 124 5.32 -2.56 -6.20
CA LEU A 124 4.23 -1.87 -6.88
C LEU A 124 4.73 -1.20 -8.15
N GLN A 125 3.85 -1.07 -9.14
CA GLN A 125 4.11 -0.30 -10.36
C GLN A 125 2.92 0.60 -10.69
N SER A 126 3.18 1.83 -11.09
CA SER A 126 2.13 2.66 -11.67
C SER A 126 1.82 2.20 -13.10
N PRO A 127 0.55 2.00 -13.47
CA PRO A 127 0.17 1.64 -14.83
C PRO A 127 0.30 2.81 -15.81
N VAL A 128 0.39 4.05 -15.30
CA VAL A 128 0.52 5.27 -16.09
C VAL A 128 1.87 5.92 -15.75
N PRO A 129 2.72 6.25 -16.73
CA PRO A 129 3.96 6.96 -16.47
C PRO A 129 3.68 8.39 -16.00
N ILE A 130 4.60 8.96 -15.21
CA ILE A 130 4.57 10.40 -14.93
C ILE A 130 5.16 11.18 -16.11
N SER A 131 4.67 12.40 -16.32
CA SER A 131 5.22 13.34 -17.30
C SER A 131 6.12 14.34 -16.58
N VAL A 132 7.41 14.34 -16.92
CA VAL A 132 8.42 15.27 -16.40
C VAL A 132 8.74 16.28 -17.48
N THR A 133 8.65 17.57 -17.15
CA THR A 133 9.00 18.66 -18.08
C THR A 133 10.42 19.18 -17.82
N TYR A 134 10.94 19.89 -18.81
CA TYR A 134 12.27 20.50 -18.79
C TYR A 134 12.18 21.96 -19.25
N ASN A 135 13.13 22.78 -18.82
CA ASN A 135 13.31 24.17 -19.27
C ASN A 135 12.05 25.03 -19.11
N GLY A 136 11.36 24.93 -17.97
CA GLY A 136 10.19 25.73 -17.66
C GLY A 136 8.92 25.22 -18.33
N GLY A 137 8.69 23.91 -18.32
CA GLY A 137 7.45 23.28 -18.80
C GLY A 137 7.51 22.77 -20.25
N GLN A 138 8.69 22.73 -20.87
CA GLN A 138 8.88 22.27 -22.25
C GLN A 138 9.32 20.79 -22.30
N ASN A 139 9.37 20.22 -23.50
CA ASN A 139 9.95 18.91 -23.79
C ASN A 139 9.54 17.81 -22.79
N PRO A 140 8.24 17.50 -22.65
CA PRO A 140 7.79 16.49 -21.71
C PRO A 140 8.38 15.12 -22.03
N GLU A 141 8.87 14.44 -21.01
CA GLU A 141 9.33 13.06 -21.07
C GLU A 141 8.51 12.18 -20.13
N ASN A 142 8.19 10.97 -20.58
CA ASN A 142 7.43 10.01 -19.78
C ASN A 142 8.37 9.08 -19.02
N TRP A 143 8.09 8.90 -17.73
CA TRP A 143 8.85 8.03 -16.84
C TRP A 143 7.93 6.98 -16.19
N ALA A 144 8.25 5.71 -16.41
CA ALA A 144 7.61 4.61 -15.69
C ALA A 144 8.01 4.66 -14.21
N VAL A 145 7.06 4.33 -13.33
CA VAL A 145 7.24 4.41 -11.87
C VAL A 145 7.06 3.04 -11.23
N ARG A 146 8.02 2.66 -10.38
CA ARG A 146 7.94 1.50 -9.49
C ARG A 146 8.20 1.93 -8.05
N VAL A 147 7.55 1.27 -7.11
CA VAL A 147 7.74 1.51 -5.67
C VAL A 147 8.15 0.20 -5.02
N VAL A 148 9.28 0.25 -4.33
CA VAL A 148 9.80 -0.82 -3.46
C VAL A 148 10.12 -0.23 -2.08
N LEU A 149 10.63 -1.03 -1.17
CA LEU A 149 11.05 -0.55 0.15
C LEU A 149 12.43 0.09 0.09
N SER A 150 12.63 1.14 0.89
CA SER A 150 13.95 1.63 1.27
C SER A 150 14.71 0.55 2.05
N GLU A 151 16.03 0.51 1.87
CA GLU A 151 16.93 -0.40 2.60
C GLU A 151 17.51 0.24 3.88
N VAL A 152 17.27 1.54 4.09
CA VAL A 152 17.93 2.31 5.18
C VAL A 152 17.25 2.09 6.53
N ASN A 153 15.91 2.10 6.57
CA ASN A 153 15.13 1.90 7.79
C ASN A 153 13.94 0.97 7.53
N PRO A 154 13.54 0.16 8.52
CA PRO A 154 12.40 -0.72 8.38
C PRO A 154 11.09 0.06 8.23
N SER A 155 10.23 -0.41 7.34
CA SER A 155 8.84 0.06 7.22
C SER A 155 7.99 -0.59 8.30
N ILE A 156 7.60 0.18 9.33
CA ILE A 156 6.89 -0.32 10.51
C ILE A 156 5.46 0.21 10.55
N GLY A 157 4.48 -0.69 10.53
CA GLY A 157 3.07 -0.36 10.73
C GLY A 157 2.51 -1.01 11.99
N ARG A 158 1.18 -1.13 12.03
CA ARG A 158 0.48 -1.87 13.08
C ARG A 158 -0.71 -2.65 12.54
N ILE A 159 -1.12 -3.64 13.31
CA ILE A 159 -2.41 -4.31 13.15
C ILE A 159 -3.21 -4.05 14.40
N ARG A 160 -4.47 -3.65 14.21
CA ARG A 160 -5.43 -3.44 15.26
C ARG A 160 -6.62 -4.37 15.07
N LEU A 161 -6.94 -5.13 16.10
CA LEU A 161 -8.13 -5.99 16.16
C LEU A 161 -9.10 -5.40 17.18
N SER A 162 -10.37 -5.28 16.80
CA SER A 162 -11.46 -4.86 17.71
C SER A 162 -12.42 -6.02 17.97
N GLY A 163 -12.82 -6.22 19.23
CA GLY A 163 -13.58 -7.39 19.66
C GLY A 163 -15.09 -7.30 19.40
N GLY A 164 -15.70 -8.44 19.06
CA GLY A 164 -17.11 -8.57 18.66
C GLY A 164 -17.45 -9.82 17.85
N GLY A 165 -16.45 -10.62 17.46
CA GLY A 165 -16.63 -11.92 16.80
C GLY A 165 -16.01 -11.94 15.40
N PHE A 166 -14.93 -12.72 15.26
CA PHE A 166 -14.18 -13.05 14.04
C PHE A 166 -13.35 -11.91 13.39
N LEU A 167 -12.34 -12.33 12.62
CA LEU A 167 -11.31 -11.56 11.91
C LEU A 167 -11.80 -10.43 10.97
N GLN A 168 -13.10 -10.21 10.85
CA GLN A 168 -13.69 -9.14 10.04
C GLN A 168 -13.43 -7.72 10.60
N GLY A 169 -12.85 -7.60 11.80
CA GLY A 169 -12.51 -6.33 12.45
C GLY A 169 -11.01 -6.00 12.52
N ALA A 170 -10.15 -6.74 11.83
CA ALA A 170 -8.71 -6.43 11.79
C ALA A 170 -8.43 -5.29 10.80
N VAL A 171 -7.84 -4.21 11.30
CA VAL A 171 -7.37 -3.07 10.51
C VAL A 171 -5.85 -3.15 10.45
N ILE A 172 -5.29 -3.26 9.26
CA ILE A 172 -3.85 -3.23 9.01
C ILE A 172 -3.49 -1.83 8.55
N GLU A 173 -2.57 -1.18 9.24
CA GLU A 173 -2.09 0.17 8.95
C GLU A 173 -0.58 0.10 8.67
N PRO A 174 -0.17 -0.28 7.44
CA PRO A 174 1.22 -0.29 7.08
C PRO A 174 1.73 1.15 6.89
N VAL A 175 2.89 1.45 7.49
CA VAL A 175 3.65 2.66 7.20
C VAL A 175 4.90 2.25 6.43
N VAL A 176 5.11 2.89 5.29
CA VAL A 176 6.10 2.52 4.29
C VAL A 176 7.11 3.63 4.14
N LEU A 177 8.39 3.26 4.15
CA LEU A 177 9.47 4.12 3.70
C LEU A 177 9.86 3.71 2.28
N PRO A 178 9.38 4.42 1.25
CA PRO A 178 9.49 3.94 -0.11
C PRO A 178 10.84 4.26 -0.72
N ARG A 179 11.22 3.40 -1.67
CA ARG A 179 12.21 3.67 -2.69
C ARG A 179 11.49 3.67 -4.04
N VAL A 180 11.42 4.83 -4.66
CA VAL A 180 10.74 5.04 -5.94
C VAL A 180 11.76 4.95 -7.05
N LEU A 181 11.54 4.02 -7.98
CA LEU A 181 12.36 3.87 -9.18
C LEU A 181 11.63 4.47 -10.37
N PHE A 182 12.32 5.36 -11.07
CA PHE A 182 11.86 5.98 -12.30
C PHE A 182 12.66 5.43 -13.46
N ALA A 183 12.00 5.09 -14.57
CA ALA A 183 12.64 4.69 -15.82
C ALA A 183 12.07 5.48 -17.00
N ARG A 184 12.90 6.26 -17.68
CA ARG A 184 12.49 7.07 -18.84
C ARG A 184 12.13 6.16 -20.00
N GLN A 185 11.00 6.39 -20.63
CA GLN A 185 10.48 5.47 -21.64
C GLN A 185 11.26 5.51 -22.97
N SER A 186 11.95 6.61 -23.27
CA SER A 186 12.68 6.78 -24.53
C SER A 186 13.96 5.95 -24.61
N ASP A 187 14.68 5.79 -23.50
CA ASP A 187 16.03 5.23 -23.46
C ASP A 187 16.31 4.32 -22.24
N ASN A 188 15.33 4.14 -21.35
CA ASN A 188 15.45 3.41 -20.08
C ASN A 188 16.48 4.02 -19.11
N GLU A 189 16.78 5.32 -19.20
CA GLU A 189 17.53 5.99 -18.14
C GLU A 189 16.77 5.83 -16.80
N THR A 190 17.49 5.51 -15.73
CA THR A 190 16.90 5.29 -14.41
C THR A 190 17.27 6.37 -13.40
N LYS A 191 16.32 6.71 -12.54
CA LYS A 191 16.54 7.53 -11.34
C LYS A 191 15.90 6.85 -10.14
N VAL A 192 16.49 7.06 -8.97
CA VAL A 192 16.03 6.46 -7.72
C VAL A 192 15.86 7.55 -6.69
N LEU A 193 14.64 7.65 -6.14
CA LEU A 193 14.35 8.47 -4.97
C LEU A 193 14.11 7.53 -3.79
N ASP A 194 15.10 7.40 -2.92
CA ASP A 194 14.98 6.62 -1.69
C ASP A 194 14.70 7.55 -0.51
N PHE A 195 13.51 7.44 0.06
CA PHE A 195 13.04 8.32 1.13
C PHE A 195 13.91 8.21 2.38
N GLY A 196 14.41 7.00 2.67
CA GLY A 196 15.29 6.78 3.82
C GLY A 196 16.62 7.52 3.68
N THR A 197 17.23 7.49 2.50
CA THR A 197 18.47 8.26 2.26
C THR A 197 18.24 9.76 2.13
N ALA A 198 17.06 10.15 1.61
CA ALA A 198 16.69 11.55 1.40
C ALA A 198 16.20 12.24 2.68
N GLY A 199 16.02 11.50 3.78
CA GLY A 199 15.49 12.02 5.03
C GLY A 199 14.01 12.44 4.95
N ARG A 200 13.26 11.85 4.02
CA ARG A 200 11.82 12.09 3.84
C ARG A 200 11.00 11.25 4.80
N ASP A 201 9.83 11.74 5.16
CA ASP A 201 8.93 11.06 6.08
C ASP A 201 8.36 9.75 5.49
N PRO A 202 8.18 8.70 6.31
CA PRO A 202 7.41 7.53 5.92
C PRO A 202 5.95 7.87 5.59
N ILE A 203 5.32 7.04 4.75
CA ILE A 203 3.96 7.23 4.27
C ILE A 203 3.06 6.13 4.80
N ALA A 204 1.93 6.52 5.39
CA ALA A 204 0.88 5.57 5.71
C ALA A 204 0.17 5.14 4.42
N LEU A 205 0.14 3.83 4.16
CA LEU A 205 -0.71 3.30 3.11
C LEU A 205 -2.16 3.22 3.63
N PRO A 206 -3.17 3.34 2.74
CA PRO A 206 -4.56 3.13 3.11
C PRO A 206 -4.72 1.78 3.82
N PRO A 207 -5.60 1.68 4.84
CA PRO A 207 -5.80 0.44 5.55
C PRO A 207 -6.22 -0.66 4.59
N ILE A 208 -5.55 -1.80 4.65
CA ILE A 208 -5.88 -2.95 3.81
C ILE A 208 -6.72 -3.90 4.66
N CYS A 209 -7.96 -4.15 4.23
CA CYS A 209 -8.76 -5.25 4.76
C CYS A 209 -8.30 -6.54 4.07
N GLY A 210 -7.31 -7.23 4.65
CA GLY A 210 -6.79 -8.47 4.10
C GLY A 210 -7.42 -9.72 4.72
N SER A 211 -7.46 -10.80 3.94
CA SER A 211 -7.72 -12.15 4.46
C SER A 211 -6.41 -12.78 4.93
N TRP A 212 -6.34 -13.15 6.22
CA TRP A 212 -5.17 -13.78 6.83
C TRP A 212 -5.01 -15.23 6.36
N ASN A 213 -3.88 -15.56 5.74
CA ASN A 213 -3.43 -16.94 5.59
C ASN A 213 -2.32 -17.17 6.62
N SER A 214 -2.67 -17.74 7.77
CA SER A 214 -1.66 -18.21 8.73
C SER A 214 -1.11 -19.53 8.22
N PHE A 215 0.17 -19.56 7.85
CA PHE A 215 0.90 -20.81 7.67
C PHE A 215 1.58 -21.12 9.01
N ASN A 216 1.10 -22.16 9.69
CA ASN A 216 1.80 -22.80 10.82
C ASN A 216 2.78 -23.83 10.28
#